data_AF-A0A8C9ZYW3-F1
#
_entry.id   AF-A0A8C9ZYW3-F1
#
_cell.length_a   1.000
_cell.length_b   1.000
_cell.length_c   1.000
_cell.angle_alpha   90.00
_cell.angle_beta   90.00
_cell.angle_gamma   90.00
#
_symmetry.space_group_name_H-M   'P 1'
#
loop_
_entity.id
_entity.type
_entity.pdbx_description
1 polymer ?
#
loop_
_entity_poly.entity_id
_entity_poly.type
_entity_poly.pdbx_seq_one_letter_code
_entity_poly.pdbx_strand_id
1 'polypeptide(L)'
;MMDGVLEVKKEDILKMEIPPPEFVLTKLDIHWSEEEKKVYKEYEKKTNDLSEEKEKYKKSMETEMKKLQASTRDATERFDETLTKLFDKKVKCEMAIYQEELKITYLVYTVLIEDEMRCRELELKLKLEKTLAYKVRKLKLFHETYDSIVAEDKVLDKEFRKEFFDVPSHMVDHLYKLFKRRPRVQKMRTQTDDNSNPFKEQRLCGSLAPDALGKILKAMEELDAPENIPEGLHPSIWERFCLVRRTKVESEKKVKVKALTLAEMHAFLQKRRDEDNNDPLVIFDVLFPSRLHKDKNRLLTDIMVQVLLKQGQVEVSTTDLTADYTDSVLHHRSVVEDLNRTIRVSLYHQTLPKKDIYYSAVAISPHTNFSSSFCTL
;
A
#
# COMPACT_ATOMS: atom_id res chain seq x y z
N MET A 1 -89.83 21.68 26.43
CA MET A 1 -88.56 21.44 25.71
C MET A 1 -88.31 22.67 24.87
N MET A 2 -87.33 23.48 25.27
CA MET A 2 -87.00 24.74 24.61
C MET A 2 -85.96 24.43 23.53
N ASP A 3 -86.41 24.09 22.32
CA ASP A 3 -85.54 24.14 21.13
C ASP A 3 -85.41 25.62 20.74
N GLY A 4 -84.51 26.31 21.44
CA GLY A 4 -84.04 27.62 21.03
C GLY A 4 -83.34 27.48 19.69
N VAL A 5 -83.96 28.00 18.64
CA VAL A 5 -83.35 28.08 17.31
C VAL A 5 -82.12 28.98 17.44
N LEU A 6 -80.96 28.31 17.38
CA LEU A 6 -79.62 28.88 17.33
C LEU A 6 -79.57 30.03 16.31
N GLU A 7 -78.88 31.10 16.72
CA GLU A 7 -78.32 32.20 15.91
C GLU A 7 -78.64 32.11 14.41
N VAL A 8 -79.42 33.08 13.89
CA VAL A 8 -79.58 33.30 12.45
C VAL A 8 -78.19 33.22 11.83
N LYS A 9 -77.93 32.18 11.03
CA LYS A 9 -76.61 31.98 10.48
C LYS A 9 -76.38 33.16 9.56
N LYS A 10 -75.18 33.75 9.58
CA LYS A 10 -74.86 34.91 8.71
C LYS A 10 -75.05 34.60 7.22
N GLU A 11 -75.04 33.32 6.85
CA GLU A 11 -75.39 32.79 5.53
C GLU A 11 -76.86 33.01 5.14
N ASP A 12 -77.78 33.09 6.11
CA ASP A 12 -79.21 33.30 5.88
C ASP A 12 -79.51 34.76 5.48
N ILE A 13 -78.67 35.71 5.90
CA ILE A 13 -78.73 37.12 5.50
C ILE A 13 -78.56 37.26 3.98
N LEU A 14 -77.71 36.43 3.35
CA LEU A 14 -77.52 36.43 1.90
C LEU A 14 -78.77 35.96 1.15
N LYS A 15 -79.55 35.07 1.76
CA LYS A 15 -80.79 34.48 1.18
C LYS A 15 -82.05 35.28 1.47
N MET A 16 -81.99 36.25 2.39
CA MET A 16 -83.12 37.12 2.68
C MET A 16 -83.44 38.01 1.48
N GLU A 17 -84.72 38.09 1.11
CA GLU A 17 -85.26 39.02 0.14
C GLU A 17 -86.47 39.71 0.76
N ILE A 18 -86.56 41.04 0.61
CA ILE A 18 -87.70 41.81 1.08
C ILE A 18 -88.65 41.97 -0.11
N PRO A 19 -89.86 41.38 -0.06
CA PRO A 19 -90.80 41.47 -1.18
C PRO A 19 -91.31 42.91 -1.34
N PRO A 20 -91.53 43.38 -2.58
CA PRO A 20 -92.06 44.70 -2.84
C PRO A 20 -93.49 44.81 -2.30
N PRO A 21 -93.90 45.98 -1.78
CA PRO A 21 -95.28 46.21 -1.35
C PRO A 21 -96.28 46.01 -2.50
N GLU A 22 -97.42 45.42 -2.22
CA GLU A 22 -98.41 44.98 -3.23
C GLU A 22 -98.91 46.11 -4.15
N PHE A 23 -99.03 47.34 -3.64
CA PHE A 23 -99.46 48.52 -4.41
C PHE A 23 -98.44 48.97 -5.47
N VAL A 24 -97.15 48.63 -5.29
CA VAL A 24 -96.08 48.91 -6.28
C VAL A 24 -96.24 48.05 -7.54
N LEU A 25 -96.87 46.87 -7.40
CA LEU A 25 -97.13 45.95 -8.51
C LEU A 25 -98.44 46.25 -9.25
N THR A 26 -99.34 47.05 -8.64
CA THR A 26 -100.72 47.24 -9.12
C THR A 26 -101.11 48.70 -9.43
N LYS A 27 -100.39 49.70 -8.91
CA LYS A 27 -100.72 51.13 -9.09
C LYS A 27 -99.51 51.94 -9.59
N LEU A 28 -99.74 52.90 -10.48
CA LEU A 28 -98.71 53.87 -10.92
C LEU A 28 -98.33 54.85 -9.79
N ASP A 29 -97.05 55.22 -9.71
CA ASP A 29 -96.43 56.05 -8.65
C ASP A 29 -97.15 57.37 -8.34
N ILE A 30 -97.83 57.93 -9.33
CA ILE A 30 -98.56 59.20 -9.24
C ILE A 30 -99.84 59.05 -8.38
N HIS A 31 -100.37 57.83 -8.26
CA HIS A 31 -101.61 57.51 -7.55
C HIS A 31 -101.40 57.00 -6.12
N TRP A 32 -100.16 57.00 -5.63
CA TRP A 32 -99.88 56.56 -4.26
C TRP A 32 -100.38 57.57 -3.24
N SER A 33 -101.11 57.09 -2.22
CA SER A 33 -101.48 57.89 -1.05
C SER A 33 -100.22 58.33 -0.26
N GLU A 34 -100.37 59.30 0.63
CA GLU A 34 -99.27 59.74 1.51
C GLU A 34 -98.76 58.59 2.40
N GLU A 35 -99.66 57.72 2.84
CA GLU A 35 -99.36 56.50 3.59
C GLU A 35 -98.63 55.47 2.71
N GLU A 36 -99.07 55.24 1.47
CA GLU A 36 -98.42 54.32 0.53
C GLU A 36 -96.99 54.81 0.16
N LYS A 37 -96.79 56.11 -0.01
CA LYS A 37 -95.45 56.72 -0.19
C LYS A 37 -94.55 56.51 1.03
N LYS A 38 -95.11 56.54 2.25
CA LYS A 38 -94.37 56.29 3.49
C LYS A 38 -93.96 54.82 3.61
N VAL A 39 -94.86 53.89 3.28
CA VAL A 39 -94.60 52.45 3.26
C VAL A 39 -93.52 52.10 2.22
N TYR A 40 -93.54 52.73 1.04
CA TYR A 40 -92.50 52.54 0.03
C TYR A 40 -91.13 53.04 0.49
N LYS A 41 -91.05 54.22 1.12
CA LYS A 41 -89.80 54.73 1.72
C LYS A 41 -89.24 53.80 2.79
N GLU A 42 -90.09 53.19 3.60
CA GLU A 42 -89.68 52.20 4.60
C GLU A 42 -89.19 50.89 3.95
N TYR A 43 -89.83 50.46 2.86
CA TYR A 43 -89.38 49.31 2.06
C TYR A 43 -88.01 49.57 1.43
N GLU A 44 -87.81 50.73 0.80
CA GLU A 44 -86.55 51.14 0.17
C GLU A 44 -85.43 51.18 1.22
N LYS A 45 -85.71 51.78 2.39
CA LYS A 45 -84.77 51.79 3.51
C LYS A 45 -84.39 50.38 3.96
N LYS A 46 -85.35 49.49 4.20
CA LYS A 46 -85.06 48.09 4.62
C LYS A 46 -84.29 47.32 3.54
N THR A 47 -84.57 47.58 2.27
CA THR A 47 -83.87 46.95 1.14
C THR A 47 -82.42 47.43 1.04
N ASN A 48 -82.18 48.73 1.24
CA ASN A 48 -80.84 49.29 1.31
C ASN A 48 -80.06 48.79 2.53
N ASP A 49 -80.69 48.76 3.72
CA ASP A 49 -80.08 48.23 4.95
C ASP A 49 -79.67 46.75 4.78
N LEU A 50 -80.55 45.93 4.19
CA LEU A 50 -80.27 44.53 3.88
C LEU A 50 -79.14 44.37 2.85
N SER A 51 -79.12 45.20 1.80
CA SER A 51 -78.05 45.22 0.80
C SER A 51 -76.69 45.57 1.43
N GLU A 52 -76.66 46.56 2.32
CA GLU A 52 -75.44 46.91 3.04
C GLU A 52 -74.95 45.78 3.95
N GLU A 53 -75.86 45.08 4.62
CA GLU A 53 -75.52 43.95 5.49
C GLU A 53 -74.95 42.76 4.69
N LYS A 54 -75.55 42.45 3.52
CA LYS A 54 -75.01 41.46 2.57
C LYS A 54 -73.61 41.83 2.09
N GLU A 55 -73.37 43.09 1.72
CA GLU A 55 -72.06 43.58 1.29
C GLU A 55 -71.02 43.55 2.43
N LYS A 56 -71.41 43.93 3.65
CA LYS A 56 -70.53 43.82 4.85
C LYS A 56 -70.14 42.37 5.10
N TYR A 57 -71.09 41.44 5.02
CA TYR A 57 -70.82 40.01 5.21
C TYR A 57 -69.92 39.43 4.10
N LYS A 58 -70.21 39.75 2.83
CA LYS A 58 -69.37 39.36 1.69
C LYS A 58 -67.93 39.84 1.86
N LYS A 59 -67.72 41.12 2.21
CA LYS A 59 -66.38 41.67 2.46
C LYS A 59 -65.65 40.98 3.62
N SER A 60 -66.38 40.61 4.67
CA SER A 60 -65.83 39.82 5.78
C SER A 60 -65.34 38.47 5.29
N MET A 61 -66.15 37.75 4.52
CA MET A 61 -65.80 36.43 3.96
C MET A 61 -64.62 36.51 2.99
N GLU A 62 -64.59 37.51 2.10
CA GLU A 62 -63.46 37.73 1.19
C GLU A 62 -62.15 38.02 1.94
N THR A 63 -62.23 38.78 3.05
CA THR A 63 -61.07 39.09 3.90
C THR A 63 -60.56 37.84 4.61
N GLU A 64 -61.47 37.03 5.17
CA GLU A 64 -61.11 35.76 5.81
C GLU A 64 -60.51 34.77 4.80
N MET A 65 -61.11 34.65 3.61
CA MET A 65 -60.58 33.82 2.53
C MET A 65 -59.16 34.25 2.14
N LYS A 66 -58.92 35.55 1.92
CA LYS A 66 -57.58 36.08 1.60
C LYS A 66 -56.58 35.84 2.74
N LYS A 67 -57.02 35.99 4.00
CA LYS A 67 -56.18 35.72 5.18
C LYS A 67 -55.80 34.24 5.27
N LEU A 68 -56.74 33.33 5.06
CA LEU A 68 -56.49 31.90 5.05
C LEU A 68 -55.56 31.51 3.87
N GLN A 69 -55.80 32.04 2.67
CA GLN A 69 -54.93 31.81 1.52
C GLN A 69 -53.49 32.28 1.77
N ALA A 70 -53.31 33.47 2.33
CA ALA A 70 -52.00 33.98 2.71
C ALA A 70 -51.33 33.10 3.77
N SER A 71 -52.07 32.72 4.82
CA SER A 71 -51.56 31.83 5.87
C SER A 71 -51.14 30.47 5.32
N THR A 72 -51.90 29.88 4.40
CA THR A 72 -51.56 28.60 3.76
C THR A 72 -50.29 28.74 2.92
N ARG A 73 -50.18 29.79 2.10
CA ARG A 73 -48.98 30.04 1.29
C ARG A 73 -47.75 30.20 2.17
N ASP A 74 -47.82 31.04 3.20
CA ASP A 74 -46.70 31.26 4.12
C ASP A 74 -46.30 29.97 4.86
N ALA A 75 -47.26 29.12 5.21
CA ALA A 75 -46.99 27.82 5.82
C ALA A 75 -46.31 26.85 4.84
N THR A 76 -46.75 26.80 3.57
CA THR A 76 -46.14 25.99 2.52
C THR A 76 -44.70 26.44 2.25
N GLU A 77 -44.46 27.74 2.09
CA GLU A 77 -43.11 28.28 1.86
C GLU A 77 -42.15 27.93 3.01
N ARG A 78 -42.60 28.09 4.26
CA ARG A 78 -41.81 27.70 5.44
C ARG A 78 -41.50 26.21 5.51
N PHE A 79 -42.46 25.38 5.10
CA PHE A 79 -42.29 23.94 5.04
C PHE A 79 -41.23 23.58 3.97
N ASP A 80 -41.35 24.13 2.77
CA ASP A 80 -40.43 23.88 1.65
C ASP A 80 -39.01 24.35 1.97
N GLU A 81 -38.86 25.51 2.62
CA GLU A 81 -37.57 25.98 3.12
C GLU A 81 -36.96 25.01 4.13
N THR A 82 -37.77 24.50 5.05
CA THR A 82 -37.32 23.56 6.09
C THR A 82 -36.93 22.23 5.46
N LEU A 83 -37.72 21.75 4.50
CA LEU A 83 -37.44 20.53 3.75
C LEU A 83 -36.14 20.66 2.94
N THR A 84 -35.92 21.79 2.27
CA THR A 84 -34.69 22.07 1.53
C THR A 84 -33.47 22.08 2.46
N LYS A 85 -33.56 22.78 3.61
CA LYS A 85 -32.50 22.79 4.62
C LYS A 85 -32.22 21.39 5.18
N LEU A 86 -33.25 20.56 5.36
CA LEU A 86 -33.11 19.18 5.82
C LEU A 86 -32.45 18.31 4.76
N PHE A 87 -32.85 18.46 3.50
CA PHE A 87 -32.26 17.74 2.37
C PHE A 87 -30.77 18.07 2.20
N ASP A 88 -30.40 19.35 2.25
CA ASP A 88 -29.00 19.79 2.22
C ASP A 88 -28.19 19.19 3.36
N LYS A 89 -28.76 19.12 4.57
CA LYS A 89 -28.12 18.45 5.70
C LYS A 89 -27.96 16.96 5.45
N LYS A 90 -28.99 16.29 4.93
CA LYS A 90 -28.94 14.86 4.60
C LYS A 90 -27.81 14.57 3.62
N VAL A 91 -27.74 15.30 2.51
CA VAL A 91 -26.70 15.13 1.48
C VAL A 91 -25.30 15.34 2.07
N LYS A 92 -25.10 16.38 2.91
CA LYS A 92 -23.82 16.63 3.57
C LYS A 92 -23.44 15.51 4.55
N CYS A 93 -24.40 14.98 5.31
CA CYS A 93 -24.16 13.87 6.23
C CYS A 93 -23.82 12.58 5.46
N GLU A 94 -24.59 12.22 4.43
CA GLU A 94 -24.32 11.06 3.58
C GLU A 94 -22.93 11.16 2.94
N MET A 95 -22.60 12.33 2.38
CA MET A 95 -21.27 12.59 1.83
C MET A 95 -20.15 12.37 2.87
N ALA A 96 -20.31 12.89 4.09
CA ALA A 96 -19.32 12.71 5.14
C ALA A 96 -19.19 11.24 5.58
N ILE A 97 -20.32 10.51 5.66
CA ILE A 97 -20.33 9.07 5.95
C ILE A 97 -19.54 8.32 4.87
N TYR A 98 -19.86 8.54 3.60
CA TYR A 98 -19.17 7.86 2.49
C TYR A 98 -17.67 8.20 2.43
N GLN A 99 -17.29 9.43 2.78
CA GLN A 99 -15.88 9.80 2.88
C GLN A 99 -15.14 8.99 3.95
N GLU A 100 -15.72 8.89 5.16
CA GLU A 100 -15.12 8.11 6.24
C GLU A 100 -15.16 6.60 5.95
N GLU A 101 -16.22 6.08 5.34
CA GLU A 101 -16.28 4.68 4.90
C GLU A 101 -15.17 4.35 3.91
N LEU A 102 -14.98 5.19 2.88
CA LEU A 102 -13.90 5.00 1.91
C LEU A 102 -12.52 5.04 2.58
N LYS A 103 -12.32 5.98 3.52
CA LYS A 103 -11.08 6.08 4.30
C LYS A 103 -10.83 4.85 5.15
N ILE A 104 -11.86 4.32 5.82
CA ILE A 104 -11.78 3.07 6.59
C ILE A 104 -11.38 1.92 5.66
N THR A 105 -12.02 1.79 4.49
CA THR A 105 -11.68 0.76 3.50
C THR A 105 -10.21 0.85 3.07
N TYR A 106 -9.71 2.06 2.79
CA TYR A 106 -8.32 2.28 2.40
C TYR A 106 -7.34 1.94 3.52
N LEU A 107 -7.66 2.31 4.77
CA LEU A 107 -6.85 1.98 5.94
C LEU A 107 -6.81 0.47 6.17
N VAL A 108 -7.95 -0.22 6.07
CA VAL A 108 -8.01 -1.68 6.18
C VAL A 108 -7.15 -2.34 5.10
N TYR A 109 -7.26 -1.88 3.85
CA TYR A 109 -6.43 -2.37 2.76
C TYR A 109 -4.93 -2.15 3.01
N THR A 110 -4.55 -0.97 3.51
CA THR A 110 -3.17 -0.62 3.86
C THR A 110 -2.63 -1.53 4.97
N VAL A 111 -3.44 -1.81 6.00
CA VAL A 111 -3.08 -2.73 7.10
C VAL A 111 -2.88 -4.15 6.58
N LEU A 112 -3.74 -4.63 5.67
CA LEU A 112 -3.60 -5.96 5.06
C LEU A 112 -2.31 -6.07 4.25
N ILE A 113 -1.94 -5.05 3.47
CA ILE A 113 -0.68 -5.02 2.72
C ILE A 113 0.52 -5.03 3.68
N GLU A 114 0.47 -4.24 4.76
CA GLU A 114 1.54 -4.23 5.77
C GLU A 114 1.72 -5.61 6.40
N ASP A 115 0.63 -6.27 6.77
CA ASP A 115 0.66 -7.60 7.37
C ASP A 115 1.22 -8.65 6.39
N GLU A 116 0.83 -8.58 5.11
CA GLU A 116 1.40 -9.45 4.08
C GLU A 116 2.91 -9.22 3.92
N MET A 117 3.36 -7.97 3.90
CA MET A 117 4.79 -7.64 3.84
C MET A 117 5.54 -8.15 5.07
N ARG A 118 4.96 -8.01 6.26
CA ARG A 118 5.50 -8.52 7.53
C ARG A 118 5.61 -10.04 7.53
N CYS A 119 4.60 -10.74 7.02
CA CYS A 119 4.64 -12.20 6.88
C CYS A 119 5.77 -12.65 5.94
N ARG A 120 5.89 -12.01 4.77
CA ARG A 120 6.99 -12.28 3.81
C ARG A 120 8.37 -12.02 4.42
N GLU A 121 8.51 -10.94 5.20
CA GLU A 121 9.73 -10.63 5.95
C GLU A 121 10.09 -11.76 6.93
N LEU A 122 9.14 -12.25 7.71
CA LEU A 122 9.35 -13.34 8.67
C LEU A 122 9.76 -14.64 7.97
N GLU A 123 9.14 -14.98 6.85
CA GLU A 123 9.50 -16.16 6.06
C GLU A 123 10.95 -16.11 5.55
N LEU A 124 11.39 -14.94 5.08
CA LEU A 124 12.75 -14.73 4.60
C LEU A 124 13.77 -14.84 5.74
N LYS A 125 13.47 -14.24 6.91
CA LYS A 125 14.29 -14.39 8.12
C LYS A 125 14.45 -15.86 8.50
N LEU A 126 13.35 -16.61 8.52
CA LEU A 126 13.39 -18.05 8.85
C LEU A 126 14.21 -18.86 7.84
N LYS A 127 14.10 -18.57 6.53
CA LYS A 127 14.91 -19.22 5.49
C LYS A 127 16.40 -18.93 5.67
N LEU A 128 16.74 -17.70 6.05
CA LEU A 128 18.13 -17.30 6.33
C LEU A 128 18.68 -18.07 7.53
N GLU A 129 17.97 -18.09 8.66
CA GLU A 129 18.38 -18.78 9.87
C GLU A 129 18.61 -20.28 9.61
N LYS A 130 17.70 -20.93 8.86
CA LYS A 130 17.86 -22.33 8.45
C LYS A 130 19.12 -22.55 7.61
N THR A 131 19.40 -21.65 6.68
CA THR A 131 20.59 -21.72 5.82
C THR A 131 21.88 -21.53 6.62
N LEU A 132 21.89 -20.59 7.56
CA LEU A 132 23.01 -20.35 8.46
C LEU A 132 23.25 -21.56 9.36
N ALA A 133 22.19 -22.10 9.98
CA ALA A 133 22.27 -23.30 10.80
C ALA A 133 22.84 -24.49 10.02
N TYR A 134 22.41 -24.70 8.77
CA TYR A 134 22.95 -25.73 7.88
C TYR A 134 24.46 -25.53 7.62
N LYS A 135 24.88 -24.30 7.27
CA LYS A 135 26.29 -23.99 7.01
C LYS A 135 27.17 -24.19 8.26
N VAL A 136 26.69 -23.79 9.43
CA VAL A 136 27.38 -24.01 10.71
C VAL A 136 27.49 -25.49 11.04
N ARG A 137 26.43 -26.29 10.82
CA ARG A 137 26.49 -27.75 11.00
C ARG A 137 27.53 -28.38 10.05
N LYS A 138 27.55 -27.97 8.78
CA LYS A 138 28.52 -28.45 7.80
C LYS A 138 29.97 -28.11 8.19
N LEU A 139 30.21 -26.93 8.76
CA LEU A 139 31.50 -26.55 9.31
C LEU A 139 31.92 -27.48 10.46
N LYS A 140 31.02 -27.76 11.41
CA LYS A 140 31.29 -28.67 12.54
C LYS A 140 31.69 -30.07 12.06
N LEU A 141 30.94 -30.65 11.11
CA LEU A 141 31.27 -31.95 10.52
C LEU A 141 32.65 -31.94 9.83
N PHE A 142 33.00 -30.84 9.17
CA PHE A 142 34.33 -30.70 8.56
C PHE A 142 35.44 -30.59 9.62
N HIS A 143 35.17 -29.92 10.74
CA HIS A 143 36.08 -29.85 11.88
C HIS A 143 36.33 -31.23 12.50
N GLU A 144 35.27 -32.00 12.76
CA GLU A 144 35.37 -33.38 13.26
C GLU A 144 36.20 -34.27 12.32
N THR A 145 35.98 -34.13 10.99
CA THR A 145 36.77 -34.84 9.98
C THR A 145 38.25 -34.47 10.02
N TYR A 146 38.55 -33.18 10.22
CA TYR A 146 39.93 -32.71 10.37
C TYR A 146 40.58 -33.26 11.64
N ASP A 147 39.88 -33.25 12.77
CA ASP A 147 40.38 -33.78 14.04
C ASP A 147 40.68 -35.28 13.95
N SER A 148 39.83 -36.06 13.26
CA SER A 148 40.09 -37.48 12.97
C SER A 148 41.39 -37.67 12.20
N ILE A 149 41.60 -36.91 11.12
CA ILE A 149 42.82 -37.00 10.31
C ILE A 149 44.06 -36.59 11.12
N VAL A 150 43.94 -35.57 11.98
CA VAL A 150 45.03 -35.17 12.90
C VAL A 150 45.32 -36.28 13.92
N ALA A 151 44.30 -36.97 14.42
CA ALA A 151 44.47 -38.08 15.35
C ALA A 151 45.16 -39.27 14.66
N GLU A 152 44.70 -39.66 13.45
CA GLU A 152 45.32 -40.69 12.61
C GLU A 152 46.79 -40.36 12.32
N ASP A 153 47.10 -39.12 11.95
CA ASP A 153 48.49 -38.67 11.74
C ASP A 153 49.35 -38.81 13.00
N LYS A 154 48.82 -38.47 14.18
CA LYS A 154 49.52 -38.66 15.45
C LYS A 154 49.74 -40.13 15.80
N VAL A 155 48.82 -41.02 15.41
CA VAL A 155 48.95 -42.47 15.60
C VAL A 155 50.12 -43.01 14.78
N LEU A 156 50.23 -42.64 13.49
CA LEU A 156 51.37 -43.02 12.64
C LEU A 156 52.73 -42.65 13.27
N ASP A 157 52.78 -41.53 13.99
CA ASP A 157 53.99 -41.11 14.69
C ASP A 157 54.32 -41.96 15.93
N LYS A 158 53.30 -42.34 16.69
CA LYS A 158 53.42 -43.15 17.92
C LYS A 158 53.72 -44.61 17.61
N GLU A 159 53.15 -45.13 16.53
CA GLU A 159 53.27 -46.53 16.14
C GLU A 159 54.58 -46.84 15.41
N PHE A 160 55.28 -45.81 14.90
CA PHE A 160 56.56 -45.97 14.23
C PHE A 160 57.51 -46.93 14.96
N ARG A 161 57.74 -46.73 16.27
CA ARG A 161 58.66 -47.59 17.04
C ARG A 161 58.19 -49.03 17.16
N LYS A 162 56.87 -49.28 17.12
CA LYS A 162 56.29 -50.63 17.17
C LYS A 162 56.50 -51.37 15.85
N GLU A 163 56.54 -50.66 14.72
CA GLU A 163 56.75 -51.25 13.38
C GLU A 163 58.18 -51.74 13.13
N PHE A 164 59.14 -51.37 13.99
CA PHE A 164 60.55 -51.76 13.90
C PHE A 164 61.04 -52.47 15.18
N PHE A 165 60.16 -53.24 15.83
CA PHE A 165 60.51 -54.01 17.04
C PHE A 165 61.58 -55.08 16.79
N ASP A 166 61.71 -55.53 15.55
CA ASP A 166 62.69 -56.50 15.02
C ASP A 166 64.07 -55.86 14.74
N VAL A 167 64.22 -54.55 14.95
CA VAL A 167 65.45 -53.79 14.68
C VAL A 167 66.12 -53.37 16.01
N PRO A 168 67.47 -53.40 16.13
CA PRO A 168 68.16 -52.92 17.33
C PRO A 168 67.78 -51.48 17.71
N SER A 169 67.59 -51.20 19.00
CA SER A 169 67.09 -49.90 19.49
C SER A 169 67.85 -48.69 18.97
N HIS A 170 69.19 -48.75 18.91
CA HIS A 170 70.02 -47.65 18.42
C HIS A 170 69.78 -47.35 16.93
N MET A 171 69.47 -48.37 16.13
CA MET A 171 69.10 -48.23 14.73
C MET A 171 67.68 -47.70 14.59
N VAL A 172 66.73 -48.10 15.45
CA VAL A 172 65.37 -47.54 15.49
C VAL A 172 65.40 -46.03 15.80
N ASP A 173 66.26 -45.59 16.72
CA ASP A 173 66.43 -44.16 17.02
C ASP A 173 67.03 -43.39 15.85
N HIS A 174 67.98 -44.00 15.12
CA HIS A 174 68.54 -43.42 13.90
C HIS A 174 67.46 -43.30 12.79
N LEU A 175 66.69 -44.35 12.56
CA LEU A 175 65.57 -44.35 11.62
C LEU A 175 64.49 -43.33 12.00
N TYR A 176 64.18 -43.15 13.30
CA TYR A 176 63.22 -42.14 13.74
C TYR A 176 63.67 -40.71 13.41
N LYS A 177 64.97 -40.42 13.50
CA LYS A 177 65.53 -39.11 13.06
C LYS A 177 65.32 -38.91 11.56
N LEU A 178 65.55 -39.95 10.74
CA LEU A 178 65.31 -39.92 9.30
C LEU A 178 63.81 -39.84 8.97
N PHE A 179 62.95 -40.45 9.78
CA PHE A 179 61.50 -40.41 9.68
C PHE A 179 60.93 -39.02 9.94
N LYS A 180 61.59 -38.21 10.79
CA LYS A 180 61.22 -36.80 11.04
C LYS A 180 61.79 -35.82 10.01
N ARG A 181 62.76 -36.26 9.19
CA ARG A 181 63.36 -35.42 8.14
C ARG A 181 62.36 -35.19 7.01
N ARG A 182 62.23 -33.94 6.56
CA ARG A 182 61.32 -33.54 5.46
C ARG A 182 62.11 -32.84 4.35
N PRO A 183 61.73 -33.04 3.06
CA PRO A 183 62.34 -32.30 1.96
C PRO A 183 62.08 -30.80 2.11
N ARG A 184 63.12 -29.98 1.91
CA ARG A 184 63.00 -28.52 1.83
C ARG A 184 62.61 -28.12 0.41
N VAL A 185 61.34 -28.22 0.06
CA VAL A 185 60.86 -27.71 -1.23
C VAL A 185 60.93 -26.17 -1.17
N GLN A 186 61.82 -25.56 -1.97
CA GLN A 186 61.99 -24.11 -2.01
C GLN A 186 60.65 -23.43 -2.34
N LYS A 187 60.24 -22.47 -1.50
CA LYS A 187 59.10 -21.60 -1.80
C LYS A 187 59.52 -20.65 -2.92
N MET A 188 59.08 -20.92 -4.14
CA MET A 188 59.16 -19.94 -5.21
C MET A 188 58.32 -18.72 -4.79
N ARG A 189 58.99 -17.58 -4.66
CA ARG A 189 58.43 -16.26 -4.31
C ARG A 189 57.32 -15.91 -5.30
N THR A 190 56.09 -15.80 -4.84
CA THR A 190 54.97 -15.25 -5.61
C THR A 190 55.32 -13.80 -5.95
N GLN A 191 55.52 -13.50 -7.24
CA GLN A 191 55.46 -12.12 -7.72
C GLN A 191 54.01 -11.69 -7.67
N THR A 192 53.79 -10.54 -7.04
CA THR A 192 52.51 -9.85 -6.94
C THR A 192 52.18 -9.27 -8.31
N ASP A 193 51.26 -9.91 -9.06
CA ASP A 193 50.57 -9.25 -10.16
C ASP A 193 49.31 -8.58 -9.60
N ASP A 194 49.41 -7.27 -9.41
CA ASP A 194 48.30 -6.34 -9.19
C ASP A 194 47.41 -6.32 -10.45
N ASN A 195 46.38 -7.18 -10.50
CA ASN A 195 45.21 -6.90 -11.33
C ASN A 195 43.98 -7.72 -10.91
N SER A 196 43.29 -7.28 -9.84
CA SER A 196 42.02 -7.90 -9.42
C SER A 196 40.81 -7.08 -9.89
N ASN A 197 40.27 -7.50 -11.03
CA ASN A 197 38.95 -7.14 -11.53
C ASN A 197 37.84 -7.61 -10.53
N PRO A 198 36.88 -6.76 -10.10
CA PRO A 198 35.96 -7.06 -8.99
C PRO A 198 34.87 -8.11 -9.29
N PHE A 199 34.74 -8.57 -10.54
CA PHE A 199 33.63 -9.43 -10.99
C PHE A 199 34.02 -10.86 -11.36
N LYS A 200 35.28 -11.26 -11.16
CA LYS A 200 35.65 -12.67 -11.35
C LYS A 200 35.33 -13.43 -10.08
N GLU A 201 34.17 -14.07 -10.07
CA GLU A 201 33.73 -15.06 -9.11
C GLU A 201 34.91 -15.98 -8.75
N GLN A 202 35.49 -15.69 -7.59
CA GLN A 202 36.73 -16.25 -7.12
C GLN A 202 36.47 -17.74 -6.91
N ARG A 203 36.95 -18.57 -7.82
CA ARG A 203 36.76 -20.03 -7.77
C ARG A 203 37.12 -20.52 -6.36
N LEU A 204 36.09 -20.86 -5.60
CA LEU A 204 36.10 -21.26 -4.20
C LEU A 204 36.65 -22.69 -4.04
N CYS A 205 37.91 -22.89 -4.42
CA CYS A 205 38.58 -24.16 -4.22
C CYS A 205 40.03 -23.91 -3.83
N GLY A 206 40.40 -24.34 -2.63
CA GLY A 206 41.76 -24.30 -2.05
C GLY A 206 42.77 -25.13 -2.85
N SER A 207 43.01 -24.73 -4.08
CA SER A 207 44.03 -25.24 -4.98
C SER A 207 45.37 -24.68 -4.53
N LEU A 208 45.97 -25.30 -3.51
CA LEU A 208 47.41 -25.51 -3.53
C LEU A 208 47.75 -26.07 -4.91
N ALA A 209 48.74 -25.47 -5.59
CA ALA A 209 49.16 -25.86 -6.94
C ALA A 209 49.04 -27.39 -7.14
N PRO A 210 48.41 -27.87 -8.22
CA PRO A 210 47.97 -29.27 -8.37
C PRO A 210 49.09 -30.32 -8.21
N ASP A 211 50.35 -29.90 -8.19
CA ASP A 211 51.55 -30.72 -8.06
C ASP A 211 52.31 -30.55 -6.72
N ALA A 212 51.72 -29.92 -5.69
CA ALA A 212 52.42 -29.68 -4.42
C ALA A 212 52.72 -30.97 -3.63
N LEU A 213 51.84 -31.98 -3.68
CA LEU A 213 52.09 -33.29 -3.09
C LEU A 213 53.07 -34.09 -3.96
N GLY A 214 52.90 -34.07 -5.29
CA GLY A 214 53.80 -34.73 -6.24
C GLY A 214 55.25 -34.27 -6.11
N LYS A 215 55.48 -32.96 -5.99
CA LYS A 215 56.82 -32.40 -5.73
C LYS A 215 57.44 -32.85 -4.41
N ILE A 216 56.64 -32.99 -3.36
CA ILE A 216 57.12 -33.48 -2.05
C ILE A 216 57.48 -34.96 -2.15
N LEU A 217 56.62 -35.78 -2.78
CA LEU A 217 56.86 -37.22 -2.95
C LEU A 217 58.08 -37.48 -3.83
N LYS A 218 58.27 -36.72 -4.91
CA LYS A 218 59.47 -36.81 -5.75
C LYS A 218 60.75 -36.46 -4.98
N ALA A 219 60.71 -35.43 -4.14
CA ALA A 219 61.84 -35.09 -3.28
C ALA A 219 62.03 -36.11 -2.13
N MET A 220 61.02 -36.91 -1.79
CA MET A 220 61.16 -38.04 -0.86
C MET A 220 61.89 -39.21 -1.51
N GLU A 221 61.69 -39.48 -2.80
CA GLU A 221 62.42 -40.52 -3.53
C GLU A 221 63.94 -40.31 -3.46
N GLU A 222 64.41 -39.07 -3.58
CA GLU A 222 65.83 -38.72 -3.40
C GLU A 222 66.35 -39.03 -1.98
N LEU A 223 65.49 -38.86 -0.96
CA LEU A 223 65.82 -39.18 0.44
C LEU A 223 65.71 -40.68 0.74
N ASP A 224 64.88 -41.42 0.00
CA ASP A 224 64.67 -42.87 0.10
C ASP A 224 65.71 -43.67 -0.72
N ALA A 225 66.56 -42.98 -1.50
CA ALA A 225 67.52 -43.60 -2.40
C ALA A 225 68.49 -44.55 -1.65
N PRO A 226 68.92 -45.66 -2.27
CA PRO A 226 69.69 -46.72 -1.62
C PRO A 226 71.05 -46.24 -1.08
N GLU A 227 71.57 -45.12 -1.58
CA GLU A 227 72.80 -44.49 -1.09
C GLU A 227 72.64 -43.93 0.33
N ASN A 228 71.41 -43.74 0.80
CA ASN A 228 71.10 -43.21 2.14
C ASN A 228 70.85 -44.31 3.18
N ILE A 229 71.02 -45.59 2.83
CA ILE A 229 70.82 -46.71 3.76
C ILE A 229 71.87 -46.64 4.88
N PRO A 230 71.46 -46.62 6.16
CA PRO A 230 72.39 -46.66 7.27
C PRO A 230 73.26 -47.93 7.25
N GLU A 231 74.55 -47.77 7.56
CA GLU A 231 75.49 -48.89 7.63
C GLU A 231 74.98 -49.99 8.58
N GLY A 232 74.92 -51.22 8.09
CA GLY A 232 74.44 -52.38 8.85
C GLY A 232 72.92 -52.62 8.83
N LEU A 233 72.14 -51.82 8.08
CA LEU A 233 70.70 -52.05 7.91
C LEU A 233 70.40 -52.93 6.68
N HIS A 234 69.53 -53.93 6.84
CA HIS A 234 69.12 -54.79 5.73
C HIS A 234 68.22 -54.02 4.73
N PRO A 235 68.41 -54.16 3.40
CA PRO A 235 67.63 -53.45 2.39
C PRO A 235 66.10 -53.60 2.53
N SER A 236 65.61 -54.78 2.90
CA SER A 236 64.16 -55.00 3.11
C SER A 236 63.58 -54.20 4.30
N ILE A 237 64.39 -53.91 5.32
CA ILE A 237 63.96 -53.05 6.45
C ILE A 237 63.92 -51.59 5.99
N TRP A 238 64.85 -51.19 5.11
CA TRP A 238 64.85 -49.86 4.50
C TRP A 238 63.65 -49.61 3.59
N GLU A 239 63.26 -50.59 2.76
CA GLU A 239 62.04 -50.50 1.94
C GLU A 239 60.78 -50.31 2.79
N ARG A 240 60.66 -51.09 3.89
CA ARG A 240 59.57 -50.94 4.87
C ARG A 240 59.59 -49.55 5.51
N PHE A 241 60.76 -49.05 5.88
CA PHE A 241 60.94 -47.69 6.41
C PHE A 241 60.50 -46.61 5.42
N CYS A 242 60.89 -46.72 4.14
CA CYS A 242 60.51 -45.76 3.11
C CYS A 242 58.99 -45.72 2.93
N LEU A 243 58.32 -46.87 2.95
CA LEU A 243 56.85 -46.96 2.87
C LEU A 243 56.18 -46.22 4.05
N VAL A 244 56.57 -46.53 5.28
CA VAL A 244 56.06 -45.90 6.50
C VAL A 244 56.28 -44.39 6.49
N ARG A 245 57.47 -43.96 6.03
CA ARG A 245 57.85 -42.56 5.91
C ARG A 245 56.99 -41.82 4.86
N ARG A 246 56.73 -42.43 3.70
CA ARG A 246 55.86 -41.85 2.66
C ARG A 246 54.42 -41.73 3.14
N THR A 247 53.87 -42.77 3.76
CA THR A 247 52.52 -42.74 4.36
C THR A 247 52.37 -41.60 5.38
N LYS A 248 53.38 -41.39 6.23
CA LYS A 248 53.40 -40.25 7.17
C LYS A 248 53.41 -38.90 6.45
N VAL A 249 54.25 -38.74 5.43
CA VAL A 249 54.36 -37.48 4.67
C VAL A 249 53.04 -37.14 3.95
N GLU A 250 52.37 -38.14 3.39
CA GLU A 250 51.05 -37.97 2.76
C GLU A 250 49.99 -37.54 3.79
N SER A 251 49.97 -38.19 4.96
CA SER A 251 49.06 -37.84 6.06
C SER A 251 49.29 -36.41 6.55
N GLU A 252 50.54 -36.00 6.78
CA GLU A 252 50.88 -34.63 7.17
C GLU A 252 50.44 -33.60 6.11
N LYS A 253 50.56 -33.93 4.82
CA LYS A 253 50.10 -33.07 3.75
C LYS A 253 48.57 -32.97 3.74
N LYS A 254 47.86 -34.08 3.97
CA LYS A 254 46.40 -34.13 4.10
C LYS A 254 45.92 -33.27 5.27
N VAL A 255 46.55 -33.37 6.44
CA VAL A 255 46.30 -32.49 7.61
C VAL A 255 46.47 -31.02 7.22
N LYS A 256 47.59 -30.65 6.59
CA LYS A 256 47.88 -29.25 6.20
C LYS A 256 46.84 -28.69 5.23
N VAL A 257 46.41 -29.47 4.23
CA VAL A 257 45.38 -29.03 3.27
C VAL A 257 44.05 -28.82 3.98
N LYS A 258 43.61 -29.77 4.82
CA LYS A 258 42.36 -29.66 5.57
C LYS A 258 42.36 -28.51 6.58
N ALA A 259 43.50 -28.25 7.25
CA ALA A 259 43.68 -27.11 8.14
C ALA A 259 43.49 -25.77 7.40
N LEU A 260 44.06 -25.64 6.19
CA LEU A 260 43.91 -24.44 5.38
C LEU A 260 42.45 -24.23 4.96
N THR A 261 41.79 -25.28 4.47
CA THR A 261 40.37 -25.21 4.11
C THR A 261 39.50 -24.84 5.32
N LEU A 262 39.77 -25.38 6.50
CA LEU A 262 39.06 -24.98 7.72
C LEU A 262 39.26 -23.52 8.06
N ALA A 263 40.50 -23.02 7.99
CA ALA A 263 40.80 -21.62 8.25
C ALA A 263 40.06 -20.69 7.27
N GLU A 264 39.99 -21.05 5.99
CA GLU A 264 39.19 -20.33 4.98
C GLU A 264 37.70 -20.34 5.31
N MET A 265 37.14 -21.50 5.68
CA MET A 265 35.73 -21.62 6.06
C MET A 265 35.40 -20.80 7.32
N HIS A 266 36.29 -20.79 8.32
CA HIS A 266 36.16 -19.94 9.51
C HIS A 266 36.25 -18.46 9.18
N ALA A 267 37.24 -18.05 8.38
CA ALA A 267 37.41 -16.65 7.96
C ALA A 267 36.19 -16.15 7.17
N PHE A 268 35.63 -16.96 6.28
CA PHE A 268 34.40 -16.63 5.55
C PHE A 268 33.21 -16.41 6.48
N LEU A 269 32.99 -17.33 7.43
CA LEU A 269 31.88 -17.20 8.38
C LEU A 269 32.06 -16.04 9.35
N GLN A 270 33.29 -15.78 9.78
CA GLN A 270 33.62 -14.65 10.65
C GLN A 270 33.38 -13.33 9.92
N LYS A 271 33.88 -13.19 8.68
CA LYS A 271 33.62 -12.03 7.83
C LYS A 271 32.11 -11.76 7.67
N ARG A 272 31.31 -12.80 7.42
CA ARG A 272 29.85 -12.67 7.33
C ARG A 272 29.20 -12.24 8.64
N ARG A 273 29.68 -12.76 9.78
CA ARG A 273 29.19 -12.36 11.11
C ARG A 273 29.58 -10.92 11.45
N ASP A 274 30.76 -10.49 11.04
CA ASP A 274 31.24 -9.13 11.29
C ASP A 274 30.54 -8.13 10.37
N GLU A 275 30.27 -8.48 9.11
CA GLU A 275 29.36 -7.73 8.23
C GLU A 275 27.96 -7.62 8.87
N ASP A 276 27.45 -8.72 9.43
CA ASP A 276 26.16 -8.73 10.10
C ASP A 276 26.12 -7.81 11.36
N ASN A 277 27.20 -7.80 12.14
CA ASN A 277 27.28 -7.02 13.39
C ASN A 277 27.59 -5.53 13.16
N ASN A 278 28.39 -5.21 12.14
CA ASN A 278 28.85 -3.85 11.88
C ASN A 278 27.86 -3.03 11.06
N ASP A 279 26.90 -3.67 10.38
CA ASP A 279 26.01 -2.95 9.46
C ASP A 279 24.60 -3.58 9.35
N PRO A 280 23.75 -3.42 10.39
CA PRO A 280 22.36 -3.91 10.34
C PRO A 280 21.55 -3.29 9.19
N LEU A 281 21.99 -2.14 8.65
CA LEU A 281 21.39 -1.50 7.47
C LEU A 281 21.77 -2.19 6.16
N VAL A 282 22.99 -2.74 6.03
CA VAL A 282 23.41 -3.49 4.85
C VAL A 282 22.85 -4.92 4.87
N ILE A 283 22.69 -5.52 6.06
CA ILE A 283 21.80 -6.70 6.22
C ILE A 283 20.43 -6.37 5.67
N PHE A 284 19.84 -5.23 6.05
CA PHE A 284 18.51 -4.87 5.58
C PHE A 284 18.47 -4.74 4.05
N ASP A 285 19.51 -4.18 3.42
CA ASP A 285 19.55 -3.97 1.97
C ASP A 285 19.93 -5.22 1.14
N VAL A 286 20.69 -6.16 1.73
CA VAL A 286 21.17 -7.40 1.06
C VAL A 286 20.30 -8.62 1.39
N LEU A 287 19.65 -8.67 2.56
CA LEU A 287 18.84 -9.81 3.03
C LEU A 287 17.35 -9.60 2.88
N PHE A 288 16.88 -8.35 2.82
CA PHE A 288 15.56 -8.09 2.25
C PHE A 288 15.71 -7.99 0.74
N PRO A 289 14.76 -8.51 -0.04
CA PRO A 289 14.66 -8.08 -1.42
C PRO A 289 14.62 -6.56 -1.35
N SER A 290 15.59 -5.87 -1.93
CA SER A 290 15.58 -4.40 -2.06
C SER A 290 14.21 -3.89 -2.54
N ARG A 291 13.47 -4.73 -3.27
CA ARG A 291 12.05 -4.56 -3.61
C ARG A 291 11.09 -4.51 -2.41
N LEU A 292 11.15 -5.42 -1.44
CA LEU A 292 10.27 -5.41 -0.25
C LEU A 292 10.52 -4.16 0.61
N HIS A 293 11.78 -3.77 0.77
CA HIS A 293 12.11 -2.52 1.46
C HIS A 293 11.63 -1.29 0.69
N LYS A 294 11.83 -1.24 -0.63
CA LYS A 294 11.29 -0.17 -1.49
C LYS A 294 9.76 -0.10 -1.42
N ASP A 295 9.08 -1.24 -1.44
CA ASP A 295 7.62 -1.32 -1.36
C ASP A 295 7.13 -0.84 0.01
N LYS A 296 7.81 -1.21 1.11
CA LYS A 296 7.51 -0.70 2.46
C LYS A 296 7.74 0.80 2.58
N ASN A 297 8.85 1.30 2.05
CA ASN A 297 9.13 2.74 2.03
C ASN A 297 8.08 3.49 1.21
N ARG A 298 7.71 2.97 0.04
CA ARG A 298 6.63 3.54 -0.78
C ARG A 298 5.35 3.63 0.03
N LEU A 299 4.93 2.55 0.69
CA LEU A 299 3.72 2.53 1.53
C LEU A 299 3.76 3.57 2.67
N LEU A 300 4.93 3.82 3.26
CA LEU A 300 5.09 4.80 4.33
C LEU A 300 5.10 6.25 3.84
N THR A 301 5.57 6.49 2.62
CA THR A 301 5.67 7.84 2.04
C THR A 301 4.47 8.23 1.18
N ASP A 302 3.77 7.24 0.62
CA ASP A 302 2.61 7.41 -0.25
C ASP A 302 1.34 7.48 0.59
N ILE A 303 1.13 8.67 1.16
CA ILE A 303 -0.01 8.96 2.03
C ILE A 303 -1.27 9.23 1.21
N MET A 304 -2.34 8.54 1.57
CA MET A 304 -3.65 8.76 0.97
C MET A 304 -4.19 10.14 1.37
N VAL A 305 -4.54 10.94 0.36
CA VAL A 305 -5.21 12.23 0.52
C VAL A 305 -6.54 12.19 -0.22
N GLN A 306 -7.63 12.37 0.51
CA GLN A 306 -8.96 12.45 -0.08
C GLN A 306 -9.27 13.90 -0.46
N VAL A 307 -9.59 14.14 -1.73
CA VAL A 307 -9.92 15.47 -2.26
C VAL A 307 -11.36 15.47 -2.73
N LEU A 308 -12.14 16.45 -2.26
CA LEU A 308 -13.51 16.64 -2.73
C LEU A 308 -13.49 17.52 -3.99
N LEU A 309 -13.93 16.97 -5.11
CA LEU A 309 -14.04 17.67 -6.39
C LEU A 309 -15.50 17.82 -6.79
N LYS A 310 -15.86 18.98 -7.35
CA LYS A 310 -17.20 19.22 -7.90
C LYS A 310 -17.32 18.61 -9.29
N GLN A 311 -18.55 18.30 -9.70
CA GLN A 311 -18.84 17.88 -11.06
C GLN A 311 -18.32 18.93 -12.07
N GLY A 312 -17.65 18.47 -13.13
CA GLY A 312 -16.97 19.32 -14.11
C GLY A 312 -15.51 19.67 -13.77
N GLN A 313 -15.00 19.26 -12.61
CA GLN A 313 -13.56 19.34 -12.27
C GLN A 313 -12.81 18.02 -12.49
N VAL A 314 -13.51 17.00 -12.98
CA VAL A 314 -12.99 15.67 -13.26
C VAL A 314 -13.28 15.37 -14.73
N GLU A 315 -12.24 15.08 -15.51
CA GLU A 315 -12.34 14.80 -16.95
C GLU A 315 -12.46 13.30 -17.27
N VAL A 316 -12.42 12.45 -16.25
CA VAL A 316 -12.55 10.99 -16.39
C VAL A 316 -13.99 10.62 -16.72
N SER A 317 -14.18 9.79 -17.75
CA SER A 317 -15.48 9.25 -18.13
C SER A 317 -16.01 8.30 -17.06
N THR A 318 -17.09 8.66 -16.39
CA THR A 318 -17.76 7.85 -15.37
C THR A 318 -18.76 6.87 -16.01
N THR A 319 -18.32 6.07 -16.99
CA THR A 319 -19.22 5.17 -17.73
C THR A 319 -19.59 3.91 -16.91
N ASP A 320 -18.74 3.55 -15.94
CA ASP A 320 -18.93 2.42 -15.03
C ASP A 320 -19.42 2.86 -13.63
N LEU A 321 -19.87 1.89 -12.82
CA LEU A 321 -20.30 2.07 -11.42
C LEU A 321 -19.20 2.73 -10.55
N THR A 322 -17.94 2.55 -10.92
CA THR A 322 -16.76 3.16 -10.30
C THR A 322 -15.86 3.73 -11.39
N ALA A 323 -15.56 5.02 -11.30
CA ALA A 323 -14.59 5.64 -12.20
C ALA A 323 -13.17 5.17 -11.86
N ASP A 324 -12.43 4.74 -12.89
CA ASP A 324 -11.02 4.38 -12.76
C ASP A 324 -10.14 5.63 -12.82
N TYR A 325 -9.43 5.90 -11.73
CA TYR A 325 -8.53 7.04 -11.60
C TYR A 325 -7.05 6.66 -11.70
N THR A 326 -6.72 5.42 -12.07
CA THR A 326 -5.35 4.91 -12.07
C THR A 326 -4.40 5.73 -12.94
N ASP A 327 -4.88 6.23 -14.10
CA ASP A 327 -4.12 7.07 -15.02
C ASP A 327 -4.42 8.58 -14.86
N SER A 328 -5.05 8.97 -13.76
CA SER A 328 -5.42 10.38 -13.51
C SER A 328 -4.31 11.16 -12.81
N VAL A 329 -4.15 12.43 -13.20
CA VAL A 329 -3.17 13.35 -12.60
C VAL A 329 -3.88 14.57 -12.05
N LEU A 330 -3.53 14.98 -10.84
CA LEU A 330 -4.06 16.20 -10.23
C LEU A 330 -3.28 17.41 -10.73
N HIS A 331 -3.94 18.27 -11.52
CA HIS A 331 -3.37 19.53 -11.98
C HIS A 331 -3.88 20.73 -11.17
N HIS A 332 -3.00 21.70 -10.93
CA HIS A 332 -3.41 22.98 -10.36
C HIS A 332 -4.30 23.73 -11.35
N ARG A 333 -5.38 24.34 -10.85
CA ARG A 333 -6.39 25.04 -11.67
C ARG A 333 -5.80 26.10 -12.61
N SER A 334 -4.73 26.79 -12.19
CA SER A 334 -4.09 27.80 -13.02
C SER A 334 -3.61 27.25 -14.36
N VAL A 335 -3.15 25.99 -14.41
CA VAL A 335 -2.66 25.37 -15.65
C VAL A 335 -3.78 25.34 -16.70
N VAL A 336 -4.99 24.93 -16.29
CA VAL A 336 -6.16 24.87 -17.17
C VAL A 336 -6.63 26.28 -17.54
N GLU A 337 -6.62 27.22 -16.59
CA GLU A 337 -7.02 28.61 -16.86
C GLU A 337 -6.06 29.34 -17.80
N ASP A 338 -4.76 29.12 -17.65
CA ASP A 338 -3.71 29.70 -18.49
C ASP A 338 -3.74 29.10 -19.90
N LEU A 339 -3.98 27.79 -20.01
CA LEU A 339 -4.22 27.14 -21.29
C LEU A 339 -5.47 27.70 -21.97
N ASN A 340 -6.58 27.80 -21.23
CA ASN A 340 -7.83 28.40 -21.74
C ASN A 340 -7.65 29.86 -22.16
N ARG A 341 -6.84 30.64 -21.43
CA ARG A 341 -6.50 32.02 -21.80
C ARG A 341 -5.70 32.05 -23.09
N THR A 342 -4.69 31.18 -23.21
CA THR A 342 -3.85 31.05 -24.41
C THR A 342 -4.66 30.65 -25.63
N ILE A 343 -5.58 29.69 -25.48
CA ILE A 343 -6.51 29.26 -26.53
C ILE A 343 -7.41 30.43 -26.94
N ARG A 344 -8.01 31.15 -25.99
CA ARG A 344 -8.86 32.32 -26.30
C ARG A 344 -8.08 33.39 -27.06
N VAL A 345 -6.87 33.74 -26.61
CA VAL A 345 -6.02 34.74 -27.28
C VAL A 345 -5.66 34.26 -28.69
N SER A 346 -5.30 32.99 -28.88
CA SER A 346 -4.98 32.42 -30.19
C SER A 346 -6.20 32.40 -31.12
N LEU A 347 -7.40 32.12 -30.61
CA LEU A 347 -8.66 32.18 -31.36
C LEU A 347 -9.04 33.63 -31.72
N TYR A 348 -8.79 34.60 -30.83
CA TYR A 348 -8.94 36.02 -31.13
C TYR A 348 -7.97 36.49 -32.22
N HIS A 349 -6.74 35.96 -32.25
CA HIS A 349 -5.78 36.25 -33.31
C HIS A 349 -6.05 35.51 -34.63
N GLN A 350 -6.83 34.41 -34.60
CA GLN A 350 -7.27 33.68 -35.79
C GLN A 350 -8.60 34.17 -36.37
N THR A 351 -9.31 35.08 -35.68
CA THR A 351 -10.60 35.64 -36.15
C THR A 351 -10.43 36.94 -36.94
N LEU A 352 -9.67 36.86 -38.04
CA LEU A 352 -9.94 37.55 -39.31
C LEU A 352 -9.99 36.46 -40.40
N PRO A 353 -10.94 36.51 -41.34
CA PRO A 353 -12.04 35.56 -41.43
C PRO A 353 -11.69 34.29 -42.23
N LYS A 354 -12.10 33.11 -41.73
CA LYS A 354 -13.18 32.30 -42.33
C LYS A 354 -13.36 30.93 -41.67
N LYS A 355 -14.65 30.61 -41.50
CA LYS A 355 -15.31 29.30 -41.35
C LYS A 355 -15.27 28.63 -39.98
N ASP A 356 -16.38 28.82 -39.27
CA ASP A 356 -17.16 27.82 -38.56
C ASP A 356 -16.43 26.49 -38.29
N ILE A 357 -15.76 26.42 -37.13
CA ILE A 357 -15.51 25.15 -36.47
C ILE A 357 -16.16 25.23 -35.09
N TYR A 358 -17.35 24.66 -35.01
CA TYR A 358 -18.02 24.37 -33.75
C TYR A 358 -17.20 23.31 -33.00
N TYR A 359 -16.45 23.72 -31.98
CA TYR A 359 -16.06 22.82 -30.90
C TYR A 359 -16.99 23.06 -29.72
N SER A 360 -17.62 21.99 -29.24
CA SER A 360 -18.59 22.00 -28.14
C SER A 360 -17.92 22.48 -26.85
N ALA A 361 -18.05 23.77 -26.55
CA ALA A 361 -17.88 24.28 -25.21
C ALA A 361 -19.13 23.91 -24.41
N VAL A 362 -19.00 23.01 -23.42
CA VAL A 362 -20.03 22.84 -22.40
C VAL A 362 -20.10 24.15 -21.62
N ALA A 363 -21.08 24.97 -21.97
CA ALA A 363 -21.40 26.19 -21.26
C ALA A 363 -21.93 25.82 -19.88
N ILE A 364 -21.19 26.17 -18.83
CA ILE A 364 -21.69 26.15 -17.46
C ILE A 364 -22.66 27.32 -17.33
N SER A 365 -23.96 27.02 -17.33
CA SER A 365 -25.00 27.94 -16.86
C SER A 365 -24.86 28.12 -15.34
N PRO A 366 -24.96 29.33 -14.77
CA PRO A 366 -24.91 29.53 -13.32
C PRO A 366 -26.18 29.07 -12.57
N HIS A 367 -27.22 28.64 -13.27
CA HIS A 367 -28.46 28.17 -12.65
C HIS A 367 -29.09 27.08 -13.51
N THR A 368 -28.98 25.82 -13.06
CA THR A 368 -30.04 24.79 -13.21
C THR A 368 -29.68 23.51 -12.45
N ASN A 369 -30.49 23.24 -11.42
CA ASN A 369 -31.06 21.96 -10.99
C ASN A 369 -30.12 20.80 -10.62
N PHE A 370 -30.16 20.49 -9.31
CA PHE A 370 -29.98 19.15 -8.76
C PHE A 370 -30.69 18.11 -9.64
N SER A 371 -29.92 17.26 -10.32
CA SER A 371 -30.39 15.95 -10.77
C SER A 371 -29.79 14.92 -9.82
N SER A 372 -30.56 14.56 -8.80
CA SER A 372 -30.31 13.37 -7.99
C SER A 372 -30.71 12.16 -8.83
N SER A 373 -29.75 11.43 -9.39
CA SER A 373 -30.00 10.06 -9.81
C SER A 373 -30.09 9.22 -8.52
N PHE A 374 -31.33 8.98 -8.11
CA PHE A 374 -31.66 7.92 -7.17
C PHE A 374 -31.26 6.58 -7.80
N CYS A 375 -30.41 5.83 -7.14
CA CYS A 375 -30.39 4.39 -7.27
C CYS A 375 -30.81 3.82 -5.92
N THR A 376 -32.06 3.35 -5.90
CA THR A 376 -32.68 2.58 -4.82
C THR A 376 -31.86 1.29 -4.60
N LEU A 377 -31.56 0.99 -3.34
CA LEU A 377 -31.37 -0.39 -2.87
C LEU A 377 -32.73 -1.04 -2.68
#